data_AF-A0A814BEU1-F1
#
_entry.id   AF-A0A814BEU1-F1
#
_cell.length_a   1.000
_cell.length_b   1.000
_cell.length_c   1.000
_cell.angle_alpha   90.00
_cell.angle_beta   90.00
_cell.angle_gamma   90.00
#
_symmetry.space_group_name_H-M   'P 1'
#
loop_
_entity.id
_entity.type
_entity.pdbx_description
1 polymer ?
#
loop_
_entity_poly.entity_id
_entity_poly.type
_entity_poly.pdbx_seq_one_letter_code
_entity_poly.pdbx_strand_id
1 'polypeptide(L)'
;MPWLSIRRRLLFNMYQRTLRSSSLCFIILCLTIIIVILLSNRLSNVHQECSIGLEQVRQQQRISLNTSSEQPIIFIGGMPRSGTTLMRAILDSHPLVRCGEETRVIPRMLSMRAAWKKSSIEWNRLMAGGISETMIDSAVRAFIYEILVEHGKHADVLCDKDPFVLKYASYISSLFSRAKFLLLVRDARAVVHSVMTRKVTITGFSLSDYRQNLKLWNKGIETMITQCSEVGKDKCFMVYYEQLVLQPKKTIEAILKFLNIPWTDNVLHHEELVGKKISLSKTEHSSDQVIKPINLEALTKWVGHMPADVKHELDTLAPMLKKLGYDTQSDVPNYGVADQLVLDNMNALKENAAFWNEKAKMYARQLPNNTNLSQNHSSTRLIR
;
A
#
# COMPACT_ATOMS: atom_id res chain seq x y z
N MET A 1 32.74 -61.21 -83.20
CA MET A 1 33.10 -61.04 -81.77
C MET A 1 34.06 -59.85 -81.70
N PRO A 2 33.73 -58.65 -81.15
CA PRO A 2 33.41 -58.37 -79.73
C PRO A 2 32.33 -57.27 -79.48
N TRP A 3 31.71 -56.70 -80.52
CA TRP A 3 30.87 -55.48 -80.41
C TRP A 3 29.50 -55.67 -79.72
N LEU A 4 28.89 -56.84 -79.84
CA LEU A 4 27.59 -57.15 -79.22
C LEU A 4 27.67 -57.35 -77.69
N SER A 5 28.82 -57.78 -77.14
CA SER A 5 28.98 -57.96 -75.69
C SER A 5 29.24 -56.62 -74.97
N ILE A 6 29.94 -55.69 -75.63
CA ILE A 6 30.22 -54.34 -75.09
C ILE A 6 28.93 -53.52 -75.00
N ARG A 7 28.08 -53.55 -76.04
CA ARG A 7 26.81 -52.81 -76.07
C ARG A 7 25.79 -53.32 -75.04
N ARG A 8 25.72 -54.65 -74.82
CA ARG A 8 24.89 -55.24 -73.75
C ARG A 8 25.44 -54.90 -72.36
N ARG A 9 26.76 -54.89 -72.14
CA ARG A 9 27.37 -54.45 -70.86
C ARG A 9 27.11 -52.98 -70.57
N LEU A 10 27.20 -52.10 -71.57
CA LEU A 10 26.95 -50.66 -71.41
C LEU A 10 25.47 -50.37 -71.11
N LEU A 11 24.53 -51.01 -71.80
CA LEU A 11 23.09 -50.86 -71.55
C LEU A 11 22.68 -51.44 -70.19
N PHE A 12 23.25 -52.58 -69.77
CA PHE A 12 23.02 -53.15 -68.45
C PHE A 12 23.60 -52.28 -67.33
N ASN A 13 24.79 -51.71 -67.52
CA ASN A 13 25.38 -50.75 -66.57
C ASN A 13 24.63 -49.42 -66.52
N MET A 14 24.10 -48.92 -67.65
CA MET A 14 23.23 -47.75 -67.68
C MET A 14 21.91 -48.03 -66.94
N TYR A 15 21.24 -49.15 -67.24
CA TYR A 15 20.01 -49.56 -66.57
C TYR A 15 20.21 -49.72 -65.05
N GLN A 16 21.29 -50.39 -64.61
CA GLN A 16 21.64 -50.50 -63.19
C GLN A 16 21.98 -49.16 -62.54
N ARG A 17 22.56 -48.19 -63.28
CA ARG A 17 22.81 -46.83 -62.77
C ARG A 17 21.52 -46.03 -62.58
N THR A 18 20.57 -46.09 -63.52
CA THR A 18 19.24 -45.46 -63.39
C THR A 18 18.39 -46.11 -62.30
N LEU A 19 18.40 -47.44 -62.17
CA LEU A 19 17.70 -48.10 -61.06
C LEU A 19 18.32 -47.72 -59.71
N ARG A 20 19.66 -47.71 -59.60
CA ARG A 20 20.34 -47.26 -58.38
C ARG A 20 20.04 -45.79 -58.04
N SER A 21 19.92 -44.89 -59.03
CA SER A 21 19.57 -43.49 -58.74
C SER A 21 18.11 -43.33 -58.30
N SER A 22 17.18 -44.11 -58.88
CA SER A 22 15.77 -44.10 -58.47
C SER A 22 15.55 -44.66 -57.06
N SER A 23 16.24 -45.75 -56.70
CA SER A 23 16.22 -46.33 -55.35
C SER A 23 16.89 -45.41 -54.33
N LEU A 24 17.98 -44.74 -54.69
CA LEU A 24 18.64 -43.75 -53.83
C LEU A 24 17.73 -42.53 -53.57
N CYS A 25 17.01 -42.06 -54.59
CA CYS A 25 16.05 -40.96 -54.45
C CYS A 25 14.87 -41.34 -53.53
N PHE A 26 14.36 -42.57 -53.65
CA PHE A 26 13.32 -43.09 -52.77
C PHE A 26 13.79 -43.21 -51.32
N ILE A 27 15.01 -43.72 -51.09
CA ILE A 27 15.62 -43.81 -49.76
C ILE A 27 15.79 -42.41 -49.14
N ILE A 28 16.28 -41.43 -49.92
CA ILE A 28 16.42 -40.04 -49.46
C ILE A 28 15.05 -39.46 -49.09
N LEU A 29 14.02 -39.65 -49.92
CA LEU A 29 12.67 -39.18 -49.62
C LEU A 29 12.12 -39.81 -48.33
N CYS A 30 12.23 -41.14 -48.17
CA CYS A 30 11.83 -41.82 -46.94
C CYS A 30 12.58 -41.29 -45.70
N LEU A 31 13.90 -41.09 -45.81
CA LEU A 31 14.71 -40.52 -44.72
C LEU A 31 14.30 -39.09 -44.39
N THR A 32 14.01 -38.25 -45.39
CA THR A 32 13.52 -36.88 -45.15
C THR A 32 12.15 -36.88 -44.46
N ILE A 33 11.22 -37.76 -44.86
CA ILE A 33 9.91 -37.90 -44.20
C ILE A 33 10.08 -38.36 -42.76
N ILE A 34 10.94 -39.35 -42.50
CA ILE A 34 11.25 -39.81 -41.14
C ILE A 34 11.84 -38.66 -40.31
N ILE A 35 12.78 -37.89 -40.86
CA ILE A 35 13.38 -36.72 -40.18
C ILE A 35 12.31 -35.68 -39.88
N VAL A 36 11.42 -35.36 -40.81
CA VAL A 36 10.32 -34.40 -40.60
C VAL A 36 9.35 -34.89 -39.51
N ILE A 37 9.00 -36.17 -39.49
CA ILE A 37 8.14 -36.76 -38.45
C ILE A 37 8.85 -36.69 -37.08
N LEU A 38 10.13 -37.05 -37.01
CA LEU A 38 10.91 -36.98 -35.78
C LEU A 38 11.05 -35.54 -35.26
N LEU A 39 11.28 -34.57 -36.15
CA LEU A 39 11.34 -33.15 -35.81
C LEU A 39 9.97 -32.61 -35.35
N SER A 40 8.87 -33.00 -36.02
CA SER A 40 7.51 -32.63 -35.64
C SER A 40 7.12 -33.18 -34.26
N ASN A 41 7.45 -34.43 -33.99
CA ASN A 41 7.21 -35.05 -32.69
C ASN A 41 8.05 -34.37 -31.59
N ARG A 42 9.31 -34.02 -31.89
CA ARG A 42 10.18 -33.30 -30.96
C ARG A 42 9.66 -31.90 -30.66
N LEU A 43 9.20 -31.16 -31.67
CA LEU A 43 8.58 -29.83 -31.50
C LEU A 43 7.30 -29.91 -30.67
N SER A 44 6.46 -30.92 -30.93
CA SER A 44 5.23 -31.15 -30.16
C SER A 44 5.52 -31.44 -28.69
N ASN A 45 6.52 -32.28 -28.40
CA ASN A 45 6.95 -32.58 -27.04
C ASN A 45 7.50 -31.32 -26.33
N VAL A 46 8.33 -30.52 -26.99
CA VAL A 46 8.84 -29.25 -26.43
C VAL A 46 7.71 -28.28 -26.13
N HIS A 47 6.71 -28.17 -27.02
CA HIS A 47 5.55 -27.31 -26.77
C HIS A 47 4.73 -27.82 -25.57
N GLN A 48 4.56 -29.13 -25.43
CA GLN A 48 3.84 -29.75 -24.33
C GLN A 48 4.57 -29.56 -23.00
N GLU A 49 5.88 -29.79 -22.95
CA GLU A 49 6.74 -29.52 -21.77
C GLU A 49 6.70 -28.04 -21.36
N CYS A 50 6.79 -27.12 -22.34
CA CYS A 50 6.69 -25.68 -22.07
C CYS A 50 5.32 -25.29 -21.51
N SER A 51 4.24 -25.88 -22.04
CA SER A 51 2.88 -25.63 -21.56
C SER A 51 2.67 -26.15 -20.13
N ILE A 52 3.21 -27.33 -19.81
CA ILE A 52 3.18 -27.91 -18.47
C ILE A 52 3.98 -27.03 -17.50
N GLY A 53 5.18 -26.59 -17.89
CA GLY A 53 6.00 -25.69 -17.07
C GLY A 53 5.30 -24.36 -16.78
N LEU A 54 4.67 -23.75 -17.79
CA LEU A 54 3.88 -22.53 -17.61
C LEU A 54 2.68 -22.74 -16.67
N GLU A 55 1.98 -23.87 -16.78
CA GLU A 55 0.84 -24.17 -15.91
C GLU A 55 1.29 -24.46 -14.47
N GLN A 56 2.43 -25.13 -14.27
CA GLN A 56 3.03 -25.33 -12.95
C GLN A 56 3.43 -24.00 -12.29
N VAL A 57 4.05 -23.08 -13.03
CA VAL A 57 4.40 -21.74 -12.52
C VAL A 57 3.13 -20.95 -12.15
N ARG A 58 2.09 -21.00 -13.00
CA ARG A 58 0.79 -20.39 -12.70
C ARG A 58 0.14 -21.00 -11.47
N GLN A 59 0.24 -22.31 -11.29
CA GLN A 59 -0.30 -23.00 -10.12
C GLN A 59 0.45 -22.60 -8.84
N GLN A 60 1.78 -22.52 -8.87
CA GLN A 60 2.58 -22.01 -7.75
C GLN A 60 2.23 -20.56 -7.40
N GLN A 61 2.06 -19.69 -8.40
CA GLN A 61 1.61 -18.31 -8.18
C GLN A 61 0.19 -18.25 -7.59
N ARG A 62 -0.72 -19.11 -8.02
CA ARG A 62 -2.07 -19.19 -7.42
C ARG A 62 -2.01 -19.65 -5.97
N ILE A 63 -1.14 -20.61 -5.66
CA ILE A 63 -0.93 -21.09 -4.29
C ILE A 63 -0.36 -19.95 -3.42
N SER A 64 0.67 -19.24 -3.89
CA SER A 64 1.24 -18.11 -3.14
C SER A 64 0.25 -16.95 -2.96
N LEU A 65 -0.61 -16.69 -3.96
CA LEU A 65 -1.67 -15.69 -3.84
C LEU A 65 -2.79 -16.12 -2.89
N ASN A 66 -3.10 -17.41 -2.81
CA ASN A 66 -4.06 -17.93 -1.84
C ASN A 66 -3.49 -17.85 -0.42
N THR A 67 -2.23 -18.24 -0.21
CA THR A 67 -1.58 -18.11 1.10
C THR A 67 -1.47 -16.65 1.52
N SER A 68 -1.20 -15.72 0.59
CA SER A 68 -1.19 -14.27 0.86
C SER A 68 -2.55 -13.74 1.35
N SER A 69 -3.66 -14.32 0.89
CA SER A 69 -5.01 -13.87 1.27
C SER A 69 -5.38 -14.21 2.72
N GLU A 70 -4.72 -15.21 3.30
CA GLU A 70 -4.94 -15.69 4.67
C GLU A 70 -3.88 -15.19 5.67
N GLN A 71 -2.92 -14.39 5.23
CA GLN A 71 -1.97 -13.78 6.16
C GLN A 71 -2.66 -12.68 6.99
N PRO A 72 -2.37 -12.60 8.31
CA PRO A 72 -2.83 -11.48 9.11
C PRO A 72 -2.10 -10.20 8.69
N ILE A 73 -2.84 -9.23 8.16
CA ILE A 73 -2.32 -7.92 7.75
C ILE A 73 -3.07 -6.83 8.51
N ILE A 74 -2.35 -5.84 9.01
CA ILE A 74 -2.92 -4.68 9.70
C ILE A 74 -2.94 -3.50 8.73
N PHE A 75 -4.08 -2.85 8.57
CA PHE A 75 -4.18 -1.58 7.84
C PHE A 75 -4.53 -0.45 8.79
N ILE A 76 -3.66 0.55 8.87
CA ILE A 76 -3.83 1.74 9.71
C ILE A 76 -4.21 2.91 8.81
N GLY A 77 -5.31 3.57 9.12
CA GLY A 77 -5.71 4.76 8.37
C GLY A 77 -6.58 5.70 9.19
N GLY A 78 -7.24 6.61 8.49
CA GLY A 78 -7.93 7.75 9.08
C GLY A 78 -7.63 9.01 8.30
N MET A 79 -8.22 10.14 8.69
CA MET A 79 -7.86 11.42 8.08
C MET A 79 -6.37 11.70 8.37
N PRO A 80 -5.57 12.17 7.40
CA PRO A 80 -4.20 12.60 7.68
C PRO A 80 -4.18 13.60 8.85
N ARG A 81 -3.11 13.58 9.65
CA ARG A 81 -2.96 14.36 10.89
C ARG A 81 -3.79 13.87 12.09
N SER A 82 -4.40 12.70 12.01
CA SER A 82 -5.11 12.04 13.13
C SER A 82 -4.25 11.11 13.99
N GLY A 83 -2.91 11.22 13.92
CA GLY A 83 -2.00 10.36 14.71
C GLY A 83 -1.68 9.00 14.09
N THR A 84 -1.99 8.78 12.81
CA THR A 84 -1.72 7.50 12.11
C THR A 84 -0.23 7.11 12.12
N THR A 85 0.70 8.07 11.95
CA THR A 85 2.15 7.77 12.04
C THR A 85 2.59 7.43 13.48
N LEU A 86 1.94 7.98 14.51
CA LEU A 86 2.22 7.57 15.90
C LEU A 86 1.75 6.12 16.12
N MET A 87 0.53 5.80 15.70
CA MET A 87 -0.02 4.45 15.83
C MET A 87 0.86 3.40 15.14
N ARG A 88 1.30 3.66 13.90
CA ARG A 88 2.18 2.70 13.21
C ARG A 88 3.54 2.59 13.86
N ALA A 89 4.08 3.66 14.45
CA ALA A 89 5.36 3.62 15.13
C ALA A 89 5.28 2.80 16.45
N ILE A 90 4.18 2.95 17.17
CA ILE A 90 3.83 2.12 18.34
C ILE A 90 3.74 0.63 17.95
N LEU A 91 3.18 0.31 16.78
CA LEU A 91 3.16 -1.08 16.31
C LEU A 91 4.51 -1.54 15.77
N ASP A 92 5.26 -0.68 15.08
CA ASP A 92 6.63 -0.97 14.61
C ASP A 92 7.61 -1.25 15.77
N SER A 93 7.34 -0.82 17.00
CA SER A 93 8.18 -1.18 18.15
C SER A 93 7.93 -2.62 18.65
N HIS A 94 6.80 -3.23 18.27
CA HIS A 94 6.48 -4.60 18.63
C HIS A 94 7.39 -5.59 17.88
N PRO A 95 7.97 -6.63 18.53
CA PRO A 95 8.91 -7.54 17.88
C PRO A 95 8.32 -8.26 16.67
N LEU A 96 7.04 -8.64 16.72
CA LEU A 96 6.34 -9.38 15.68
C LEU A 96 5.77 -8.53 14.51
N VAL A 97 5.72 -7.20 14.64
CA VAL A 97 5.00 -6.34 13.69
C VAL A 97 5.98 -5.46 12.92
N ARG A 98 5.72 -5.26 11.63
CA ARG A 98 6.34 -4.20 10.83
C ARG A 98 5.31 -3.52 9.95
N CYS A 99 5.17 -2.21 10.14
CA CYS A 99 4.41 -1.28 9.31
C CYS A 99 5.33 -0.59 8.28
N GLY A 100 6.32 0.17 8.74
CA GLY A 100 7.16 0.99 7.85
C GLY A 100 6.54 2.33 7.45
N GLU A 101 7.08 2.95 6.40
CA GLU A 101 6.68 4.25 5.87
C GLU A 101 5.40 4.20 5.02
N GLU A 102 4.82 5.38 4.71
CA GLU A 102 3.70 5.47 3.76
C GLU A 102 4.12 4.99 2.37
N THR A 103 3.43 3.98 1.83
CA THR A 103 3.72 3.43 0.50
C THR A 103 3.29 4.39 -0.61
N ARG A 104 2.23 5.18 -0.37
CA ARG A 104 1.60 6.14 -1.30
C ARG A 104 0.98 5.51 -2.55
N VAL A 105 1.44 4.34 -2.98
CA VAL A 105 1.02 3.62 -4.18
C VAL A 105 -0.20 2.74 -3.92
N ILE A 106 -0.33 2.15 -2.74
CA ILE A 106 -1.50 1.34 -2.34
C ILE A 106 -2.80 2.15 -2.44
N PRO A 107 -2.95 3.34 -1.80
CA PRO A 107 -4.19 4.11 -1.92
C PRO A 107 -4.47 4.60 -3.36
N ARG A 108 -3.44 4.76 -4.20
CA ARG A 108 -3.60 5.12 -5.62
C ARG A 108 -4.16 3.96 -6.43
N MET A 109 -3.61 2.75 -6.25
CA MET A 109 -4.13 1.54 -6.89
C MET A 109 -5.59 1.28 -6.48
N LEU A 110 -5.90 1.39 -5.19
CA LEU A 110 -7.27 1.26 -4.68
C LEU A 110 -8.21 2.30 -5.29
N SER A 111 -7.77 3.55 -5.41
CA SER A 111 -8.54 4.61 -6.05
C SER A 111 -8.78 4.35 -7.54
N MET A 112 -7.79 3.82 -8.27
CA MET A 112 -7.94 3.46 -9.68
C MET A 112 -8.96 2.33 -9.84
N ARG A 113 -8.85 1.26 -9.05
CA ARG A 113 -9.81 0.15 -9.04
C ARG A 113 -11.22 0.64 -8.74
N ALA A 114 -11.38 1.49 -7.72
CA ALA A 114 -12.66 2.06 -7.36
C ALA A 114 -13.27 2.92 -8.49
N ALA A 115 -12.44 3.67 -9.21
CA ALA A 115 -12.89 4.46 -10.36
C ALA A 115 -13.40 3.57 -11.51
N TRP A 116 -12.70 2.47 -11.82
CA TRP A 116 -13.17 1.49 -12.81
C TRP A 116 -14.52 0.88 -12.41
N LYS A 117 -14.67 0.46 -11.15
CA LYS A 117 -15.93 -0.12 -10.65
C LYS A 117 -17.09 0.87 -10.66
N LYS A 118 -16.81 2.16 -10.39
CA LYS A 118 -17.83 3.22 -10.35
C LYS A 118 -18.40 3.55 -11.73
N SER A 119 -17.60 3.44 -12.80
CA SER A 119 -18.04 3.71 -14.16
C SER A 119 -18.63 2.45 -14.79
N SER A 120 -19.95 2.41 -14.96
CA SER A 120 -20.62 1.25 -15.60
C SER A 120 -20.13 1.00 -17.03
N ILE A 121 -19.84 2.07 -17.77
CA ILE A 121 -19.31 1.99 -19.15
C ILE A 121 -17.94 1.30 -19.13
N GLU A 122 -17.03 1.77 -18.29
CA GLU A 122 -15.67 1.20 -18.23
C GLU A 122 -15.69 -0.22 -17.70
N TRP A 123 -16.48 -0.48 -16.65
CA TRP A 123 -16.64 -1.81 -16.09
C TRP A 123 -17.14 -2.83 -17.13
N ASN A 124 -18.16 -2.46 -17.92
CA ASN A 124 -18.69 -3.32 -18.98
C ASN A 124 -17.65 -3.56 -20.10
N ARG A 125 -16.84 -2.55 -20.44
CA ARG A 125 -15.74 -2.71 -21.41
C ARG A 125 -14.67 -3.68 -20.92
N LEU A 126 -14.28 -3.59 -19.65
CA LEU A 126 -13.34 -4.52 -19.03
C LEU A 126 -13.89 -5.96 -19.07
N MET A 127 -15.15 -6.16 -18.68
CA MET A 127 -15.78 -7.49 -18.73
C MET A 127 -15.86 -8.04 -20.16
N ALA A 128 -16.28 -7.21 -21.14
CA ALA A 128 -16.34 -7.61 -22.55
C ALA A 128 -14.95 -7.93 -23.14
N GLY A 129 -13.90 -7.29 -22.62
CA GLY A 129 -12.50 -7.59 -22.94
C GLY A 129 -11.91 -8.82 -22.24
N GLY A 130 -12.71 -9.57 -21.48
CA GLY A 130 -12.27 -10.76 -20.74
C GLY A 130 -11.54 -10.46 -19.42
N ILE A 131 -11.48 -9.19 -19.00
CA ILE A 131 -10.86 -8.76 -17.75
C ILE A 131 -11.92 -8.85 -16.64
N SER A 132 -12.12 -10.05 -16.11
CA SER A 132 -13.13 -10.30 -15.06
C SER A 132 -12.80 -9.64 -13.72
N GLU A 133 -13.81 -9.47 -12.86
CA GLU A 133 -13.62 -8.92 -11.50
C GLU A 133 -12.61 -9.74 -10.69
N THR A 134 -12.66 -11.07 -10.80
CA THR A 134 -11.73 -11.95 -10.09
C THR A 134 -10.28 -11.78 -10.56
N MET A 135 -10.07 -11.49 -11.85
CA MET A 135 -8.76 -11.17 -12.39
C MET A 135 -8.23 -9.83 -11.86
N ILE A 136 -9.09 -8.80 -11.84
CA ILE A 136 -8.75 -7.49 -11.26
C ILE A 136 -8.40 -7.64 -9.78
N ASP A 137 -9.23 -8.34 -9.01
CA ASP A 137 -9.03 -8.56 -7.58
C ASP A 137 -7.75 -9.35 -7.31
N SER A 138 -7.43 -10.36 -8.13
CA SER A 138 -6.17 -11.10 -8.05
C SER A 138 -4.96 -10.19 -8.33
N ALA A 139 -5.05 -9.33 -9.36
CA ALA A 139 -3.97 -8.42 -9.73
C ALA A 139 -3.73 -7.33 -8.65
N VAL A 140 -4.82 -6.76 -8.12
CA VAL A 140 -4.74 -5.76 -7.03
C VAL A 140 -4.20 -6.39 -5.75
N ARG A 141 -4.63 -7.61 -5.40
CA ARG A 141 -4.09 -8.34 -4.24
C ARG A 141 -2.60 -8.59 -4.39
N ALA A 142 -2.17 -9.09 -5.54
CA ALA A 142 -0.75 -9.33 -5.84
C ALA A 142 0.06 -8.04 -5.72
N PHE A 143 -0.42 -6.94 -6.31
CA PHE A 143 0.22 -5.64 -6.24
C PHE A 143 0.38 -5.15 -4.79
N ILE A 144 -0.69 -5.19 -4.00
CA ILE A 144 -0.65 -4.72 -2.61
C ILE A 144 0.27 -5.61 -1.77
N TYR A 145 0.17 -6.93 -1.91
CA TYR A 145 0.97 -7.87 -1.14
C TYR A 145 2.46 -7.76 -1.44
N GLU A 146 2.84 -7.62 -2.73
CA GLU A 146 4.23 -7.41 -3.12
C GLU A 146 4.81 -6.15 -2.47
N ILE A 147 4.08 -5.03 -2.54
CA ILE A 147 4.51 -3.79 -1.88
C ILE A 147 4.66 -4.01 -0.38
N LEU A 148 3.67 -4.63 0.28
CA LEU A 148 3.68 -4.92 1.71
C LEU A 148 4.87 -5.76 2.16
N VAL A 149 5.27 -6.77 1.38
CA VAL A 149 6.38 -7.65 1.73
C VAL A 149 7.71 -6.95 1.47
N GLU A 150 7.89 -6.36 0.29
CA GLU A 150 9.19 -5.94 -0.22
C GLU A 150 9.62 -4.52 0.21
N HIS A 151 8.69 -3.65 0.63
CA HIS A 151 9.05 -2.27 0.98
C HIS A 151 9.75 -2.12 2.34
N GLY A 152 9.91 -3.21 3.10
CA GLY A 152 10.48 -3.18 4.44
C GLY A 152 11.08 -4.52 4.87
N LYS A 153 11.58 -4.58 6.10
CA LYS A 153 12.11 -5.84 6.66
C LYS A 153 11.00 -6.86 6.84
N HIS A 154 11.36 -8.15 6.80
CA HIS A 154 10.47 -9.24 7.16
C HIS A 154 9.95 -9.11 8.59
N ALA A 155 8.70 -9.48 8.81
CA ALA A 155 8.06 -9.61 10.12
C ALA A 155 6.91 -10.61 10.06
N ASP A 156 6.54 -11.20 11.20
CA ASP A 156 5.48 -12.21 11.27
C ASP A 156 4.09 -11.62 11.01
N VAL A 157 3.90 -10.33 11.33
CA VAL A 157 2.68 -9.58 11.07
C VAL A 157 3.03 -8.33 10.26
N LEU A 158 2.53 -8.30 9.02
CA LEU A 158 2.69 -7.15 8.14
C LEU A 158 1.65 -6.09 8.45
N CYS A 159 2.05 -4.84 8.26
CA CYS A 159 1.19 -3.69 8.49
C CYS A 159 1.41 -2.66 7.37
N ASP A 160 0.34 -1.99 6.97
CA ASP A 160 0.37 -0.81 6.11
C ASP A 160 -0.17 0.40 6.87
N LYS A 161 0.44 1.56 6.63
CA LYS A 161 -0.11 2.85 7.04
C LYS A 161 -0.07 3.80 5.86
N ASP A 162 -1.19 3.88 5.17
CA ASP A 162 -1.51 4.96 4.25
C ASP A 162 -2.87 5.56 4.65
N PRO A 163 -2.97 6.84 5.07
CA PRO A 163 -4.17 7.37 5.72
C PRO A 163 -5.51 7.05 5.01
N PHE A 164 -5.51 7.12 3.67
CA PHE A 164 -6.71 6.95 2.87
C PHE A 164 -7.06 5.50 2.49
N VAL A 165 -6.29 4.48 2.88
CA VAL A 165 -6.63 3.07 2.58
C VAL A 165 -7.94 2.64 3.26
N LEU A 166 -8.26 3.23 4.40
CA LEU A 166 -9.51 3.01 5.14
C LEU A 166 -10.77 3.50 4.39
N LYS A 167 -10.65 4.28 3.31
CA LYS A 167 -11.77 4.55 2.39
C LYS A 167 -12.21 3.32 1.59
N TYR A 168 -11.40 2.27 1.61
CA TYR A 168 -11.59 1.04 0.84
C TYR A 168 -11.55 -0.19 1.73
N ALA A 169 -11.78 -0.05 3.05
CA ALA A 169 -11.62 -1.16 4.00
C ALA A 169 -12.48 -2.37 3.63
N SER A 170 -13.72 -2.16 3.15
CA SER A 170 -14.62 -3.24 2.71
C SER A 170 -14.02 -4.04 1.56
N TYR A 171 -13.42 -3.35 0.58
CA TYR A 171 -12.75 -4.01 -0.54
C TYR A 171 -11.45 -4.69 -0.13
N ILE A 172 -10.62 -4.04 0.71
CA ILE A 172 -9.40 -4.66 1.22
C ILE A 172 -9.74 -5.94 2.00
N SER A 173 -10.83 -5.93 2.79
CA SER A 173 -11.27 -7.10 3.55
C SER A 173 -11.73 -8.27 2.66
N SER A 174 -12.23 -8.00 1.45
CA SER A 174 -12.54 -9.05 0.48
C SER A 174 -11.29 -9.61 -0.22
N LEU A 175 -10.20 -8.85 -0.29
CA LEU A 175 -8.91 -9.32 -0.83
C LEU A 175 -8.09 -10.11 0.19
N PHE A 176 -8.14 -9.68 1.45
CA PHE A 176 -7.36 -10.24 2.57
C PHE A 176 -8.31 -10.61 3.71
N SER A 177 -8.69 -11.89 3.77
CA SER A 177 -9.78 -12.36 4.61
C SER A 177 -9.50 -12.16 6.11
N ARG A 178 -8.23 -12.22 6.50
CA ARG A 178 -7.72 -12.03 7.87
C ARG A 178 -7.18 -10.63 8.15
N ALA A 179 -7.38 -9.68 7.25
CA ALA A 179 -6.98 -8.29 7.49
C ALA A 179 -7.79 -7.65 8.62
N LYS A 180 -7.10 -6.87 9.45
CA LYS A 180 -7.69 -6.02 10.49
C LYS A 180 -7.35 -4.55 10.24
N PHE A 181 -8.24 -3.66 10.66
CA PHE A 181 -8.20 -2.24 10.36
C PHE A 181 -8.17 -1.44 11.67
N LEU A 182 -7.24 -0.50 11.76
CA LEU A 182 -7.21 0.51 12.82
C LEU A 182 -7.60 1.86 12.20
N LEU A 183 -8.80 2.34 12.53
CA LEU A 183 -9.30 3.63 12.08
C LEU A 183 -9.00 4.70 13.13
N LEU A 184 -8.00 5.55 12.85
CA LEU A 184 -7.68 6.70 13.70
C LEU A 184 -8.71 7.80 13.53
N VAL A 185 -9.25 8.24 14.65
CA VAL A 185 -10.16 9.37 14.77
C VAL A 185 -9.50 10.42 15.64
N ARG A 186 -9.61 11.68 15.22
CA ARG A 186 -9.12 12.83 15.97
C ARG A 186 -10.07 13.99 15.76
N ASP A 187 -10.15 14.88 16.73
CA ASP A 187 -10.90 16.13 16.64
C ASP A 187 -10.59 16.86 15.33
N ALA A 188 -11.63 17.14 14.54
CA ALA A 188 -11.54 17.83 13.25
C ALA A 188 -10.80 19.16 13.38
N ARG A 189 -11.00 19.89 14.47
CA ARG A 189 -10.39 21.19 14.72
C ARG A 189 -8.87 21.06 14.85
N ALA A 190 -8.41 20.01 15.54
CA ALA A 190 -7.00 19.65 15.66
C ALA A 190 -6.40 19.21 14.32
N VAL A 191 -7.15 18.41 13.55
CA VAL A 191 -6.71 17.93 12.22
C VAL A 191 -6.56 19.11 11.25
N VAL A 192 -7.59 19.93 11.09
CA VAL A 192 -7.60 21.09 10.17
C VAL A 192 -6.51 22.09 10.55
N HIS A 193 -6.41 22.42 11.85
CA HIS A 193 -5.33 23.29 12.33
C HIS A 193 -3.94 22.72 12.00
N SER A 194 -3.72 21.41 12.22
CA SER A 194 -2.43 20.78 11.89
C SER A 194 -2.15 20.76 10.39
N VAL A 195 -3.15 20.61 9.53
CA VAL A 195 -2.96 20.64 8.06
C VAL A 195 -2.50 22.04 7.64
N MET A 196 -3.18 23.07 8.11
CA MET A 196 -2.92 24.46 7.72
C MET A 196 -1.57 24.96 8.25
N THR A 197 -1.30 24.81 9.55
CA THR A 197 -0.07 25.36 10.16
C THR A 197 1.20 24.64 9.69
N ARG A 198 1.12 23.34 9.43
CA ARG A 198 2.25 22.55 8.91
C ARG A 198 2.29 22.47 7.38
N LYS A 199 1.40 23.19 6.68
CA LYS A 199 1.32 23.26 5.23
C LYS A 199 1.31 21.86 4.57
N VAL A 200 0.53 20.94 5.14
CA VAL A 200 0.43 19.56 4.63
C VAL A 200 -0.47 19.54 3.41
N THR A 201 0.05 19.11 2.27
CA THR A 201 -0.73 19.06 1.03
C THR A 201 -1.55 17.77 0.97
N ILE A 202 -2.87 17.94 1.01
CA ILE A 202 -3.85 16.85 0.87
C ILE A 202 -4.76 17.23 -0.29
N THR A 203 -4.99 16.32 -1.24
CA THR A 203 -5.83 16.60 -2.40
C THR A 203 -7.21 17.13 -1.98
N GLY A 204 -7.54 18.33 -2.45
CA GLY A 204 -8.80 19.01 -2.16
C GLY A 204 -8.77 19.94 -0.93
N PHE A 205 -7.85 19.75 0.01
CA PHE A 205 -7.72 20.65 1.17
C PHE A 205 -7.06 21.97 0.77
N SER A 206 -7.46 23.04 1.44
CA SER A 206 -6.90 24.38 1.29
C SER A 206 -6.01 24.73 2.48
N LEU A 207 -4.91 25.44 2.27
CA LEU A 207 -4.07 25.90 3.39
C LEU A 207 -4.62 27.17 4.06
N SER A 208 -5.65 27.79 3.50
CA SER A 208 -6.23 29.05 3.96
C SER A 208 -7.73 28.98 4.26
N ASP A 209 -8.43 27.90 3.86
CA ASP A 209 -9.88 27.76 4.05
C ASP A 209 -10.21 26.69 5.11
N TYR A 210 -10.48 27.15 6.33
CA TYR A 210 -10.85 26.30 7.47
C TYR A 210 -12.21 25.61 7.24
N ARG A 211 -13.19 26.29 6.62
CA ARG A 211 -14.54 25.75 6.39
C ARG A 211 -14.51 24.60 5.38
N GLN A 212 -13.81 24.81 4.26
CA GLN A 212 -13.62 23.78 3.26
C GLN A 212 -12.96 22.54 3.87
N ASN A 213 -11.91 22.75 4.67
CA ASN A 213 -11.20 21.66 5.32
C ASN A 213 -12.06 20.89 6.32
N LEU A 214 -12.92 21.57 7.10
CA LEU A 214 -13.88 20.90 7.99
C LEU A 214 -14.88 20.04 7.20
N LYS A 215 -15.44 20.56 6.11
CA LYS A 215 -16.36 19.80 5.23
C LYS A 215 -15.69 18.57 4.63
N LEU A 216 -14.45 18.73 4.16
CA LEU A 216 -13.67 17.63 3.57
C LEU A 216 -13.26 16.59 4.61
N TRP A 217 -12.88 17.04 5.81
CA TRP A 217 -12.65 16.15 6.95
C TRP A 217 -13.91 15.36 7.25
N ASN A 218 -15.05 16.03 7.38
CA ASN A 218 -16.33 15.40 7.72
C ASN A 218 -16.71 14.32 6.71
N LYS A 219 -16.66 14.64 5.42
CA LYS A 219 -16.94 13.68 4.34
C LYS A 219 -15.96 12.51 4.35
N GLY A 220 -14.67 12.80 4.58
CA GLY A 220 -13.62 11.79 4.59
C GLY A 220 -13.78 10.81 5.75
N ILE A 221 -13.97 11.31 6.97
CA ILE A 221 -14.12 10.47 8.16
C ILE A 221 -15.45 9.71 8.15
N GLU A 222 -16.54 10.31 7.67
CA GLU A 222 -17.82 9.63 7.51
C GLU A 222 -17.68 8.43 6.57
N THR A 223 -17.04 8.61 5.41
CA THR A 223 -16.76 7.50 4.47
C THR A 223 -15.97 6.37 5.14
N MET A 224 -14.92 6.71 5.89
CA MET A 224 -14.07 5.69 6.55
C MET A 224 -14.81 4.98 7.70
N ILE A 225 -15.67 5.67 8.44
CA ILE A 225 -16.50 5.07 9.49
C ILE A 225 -17.55 4.14 8.88
N THR A 226 -18.14 4.51 7.75
CA THR A 226 -19.04 3.62 7.00
C THR A 226 -18.30 2.35 6.58
N GLN A 227 -17.12 2.46 5.96
CA GLN A 227 -16.30 1.31 5.57
C GLN A 227 -15.88 0.44 6.78
N CYS A 228 -15.49 1.08 7.89
CA CYS A 228 -15.14 0.39 9.14
C CYS A 228 -16.34 -0.37 9.73
N SER A 229 -17.54 0.21 9.63
CA SER A 229 -18.78 -0.43 10.09
C SER A 229 -19.19 -1.60 9.19
N GLU A 230 -19.02 -1.46 7.87
CA GLU A 230 -19.32 -2.50 6.87
C GLU A 230 -18.47 -3.76 7.05
N VAL A 231 -17.18 -3.62 7.37
CA VAL A 231 -16.30 -4.78 7.64
C VAL A 231 -16.56 -5.44 9.00
N GLY A 232 -17.25 -4.75 9.91
CA GLY A 232 -17.63 -5.26 11.22
C GLY A 232 -16.58 -5.06 12.33
N LYS A 233 -17.05 -5.12 13.57
CA LYS A 233 -16.26 -4.84 14.79
C LYS A 233 -15.11 -5.82 15.02
N ASP A 234 -15.19 -7.03 14.47
CA ASP A 234 -14.12 -8.03 14.59
C ASP A 234 -12.94 -7.74 13.66
N LYS A 235 -13.16 -6.90 12.62
CA LYS A 235 -12.15 -6.54 11.64
C LYS A 235 -11.76 -5.07 11.68
N CYS A 236 -12.59 -4.16 12.20
CA CYS A 236 -12.21 -2.75 12.33
C CYS A 236 -12.38 -2.22 13.76
N PHE A 237 -11.30 -1.62 14.26
CA PHE A 237 -11.24 -1.00 15.59
C PHE A 237 -10.97 0.50 15.44
N MET A 238 -11.84 1.30 16.04
CA MET A 238 -11.74 2.75 16.01
C MET A 238 -10.87 3.25 17.17
N VAL A 239 -9.81 3.99 16.86
CA VAL A 239 -8.83 4.49 17.83
C VAL A 239 -8.93 6.00 17.92
N TYR A 240 -9.35 6.52 19.06
CA TYR A 240 -9.33 7.95 19.33
C TYR A 240 -7.91 8.39 19.69
N TYR A 241 -7.35 9.29 18.90
CA TYR A 241 -6.00 9.82 19.09
C TYR A 241 -5.81 10.38 20.51
N GLU A 242 -6.81 11.10 21.01
CA GLU A 242 -6.77 11.74 22.31
C GLU A 242 -6.67 10.70 23.44
N GLN A 243 -7.41 9.58 23.34
CA GLN A 243 -7.30 8.47 24.29
C GLN A 243 -5.97 7.73 24.17
N LEU A 244 -5.44 7.59 22.95
CA LEU A 244 -4.12 7.00 22.71
C LEU A 244 -3.00 7.80 23.38
N VAL A 245 -3.07 9.14 23.37
CA VAL A 245 -2.02 9.97 23.99
C VAL A 245 -2.26 10.28 25.46
N LEU A 246 -3.50 10.21 25.94
CA LEU A 246 -3.83 10.39 27.36
C LEU A 246 -3.62 9.10 28.15
N GLN A 247 -4.11 7.97 27.63
CA GLN A 247 -4.13 6.66 28.30
C GLN A 247 -3.49 5.57 27.41
N PRO A 248 -2.19 5.69 27.08
CA PRO A 248 -1.55 4.85 26.07
C PRO A 248 -1.57 3.37 26.43
N LYS A 249 -1.25 3.00 27.68
CA LYS A 249 -1.21 1.58 28.09
C LYS A 249 -2.55 0.89 27.87
N LYS A 250 -3.62 1.44 28.45
CA LYS A 250 -4.98 0.92 28.30
C LYS A 250 -5.43 0.85 26.83
N THR A 251 -5.14 1.91 26.06
CA THR A 251 -5.54 1.98 24.65
C THR A 251 -4.79 0.96 23.81
N ILE A 252 -3.48 0.81 24.00
CA ILE A 252 -2.64 -0.12 23.24
C ILE A 252 -2.93 -1.57 23.64
N GLU A 253 -3.17 -1.86 24.92
CA GLU A 253 -3.62 -3.20 25.38
C GLU A 253 -4.91 -3.61 24.65
N ALA A 254 -5.88 -2.70 24.54
CA ALA A 254 -7.12 -2.95 23.82
C ALA A 254 -6.88 -3.20 22.32
N ILE A 255 -5.96 -2.44 21.70
CA ILE A 255 -5.57 -2.61 20.29
C ILE A 255 -4.88 -3.96 20.06
N LEU A 256 -3.87 -4.32 20.87
CA LEU A 256 -3.15 -5.58 20.71
C LEU A 256 -4.06 -6.79 20.95
N LYS A 257 -4.96 -6.71 21.94
CA LYS A 257 -6.02 -7.70 22.14
C LYS A 257 -6.93 -7.82 20.92
N PHE A 258 -7.39 -6.69 20.38
CA PHE A 258 -8.19 -6.69 19.15
C PHE A 258 -7.42 -7.31 17.98
N LEU A 259 -6.11 -7.07 17.85
CA LEU A 259 -5.28 -7.63 16.80
C LEU A 259 -4.92 -9.10 17.00
N ASN A 260 -5.12 -9.66 18.19
CA ASN A 260 -4.63 -10.97 18.63
C ASN A 260 -3.09 -11.05 18.66
N ILE A 261 -2.44 -9.99 19.17
CA ILE A 261 -0.98 -9.90 19.31
C ILE A 261 -0.66 -9.84 20.82
N PRO A 262 0.35 -10.58 21.30
CA PRO A 262 0.74 -10.53 22.71
C PRO A 262 1.22 -9.13 23.13
N TRP A 263 1.12 -8.82 24.42
CA TRP A 263 1.65 -7.56 24.95
C TRP A 263 3.18 -7.55 24.97
N THR A 264 3.77 -6.36 24.80
CA THR A 264 5.19 -6.07 25.06
C THR A 264 5.32 -4.61 25.49
N ASP A 265 6.22 -4.31 26.42
CA ASP A 265 6.43 -2.94 26.90
C ASP A 265 7.04 -2.02 25.83
N ASN A 266 7.67 -2.56 24.78
CA ASN A 266 8.24 -1.76 23.68
C ASN A 266 7.22 -0.81 23.02
N VAL A 267 5.93 -1.15 23.05
CA VAL A 267 4.85 -0.32 22.47
C VAL A 267 4.64 1.01 23.20
N LEU A 268 5.15 1.13 24.44
CA LEU A 268 5.14 2.39 25.21
C LEU A 268 6.40 3.24 25.00
N HIS A 269 7.43 2.67 24.35
CA HIS A 269 8.78 3.23 24.22
C HIS A 269 9.24 3.27 22.75
N HIS A 270 8.35 3.66 21.82
CA HIS A 270 8.67 3.64 20.39
C HIS A 270 9.84 4.57 20.05
N GLU A 271 9.99 5.68 20.76
CA GLU A 271 11.02 6.70 20.57
C GLU A 271 12.46 6.18 20.71
N GLU A 272 12.65 5.12 21.51
CA GLU A 272 13.95 4.49 21.75
C GLU A 272 14.41 3.59 20.58
N LEU A 273 13.44 3.21 19.74
CA LEU A 273 13.62 2.29 18.62
C LEU A 273 13.62 2.98 17.25
N VAL A 274 13.36 4.30 17.21
CA VAL A 274 13.52 5.15 16.03
C VAL A 274 14.96 5.14 15.54
N GLY A 275 15.17 4.85 14.25
CA GLY A 275 16.50 4.71 13.65
C GLY A 275 17.18 3.36 13.91
N LYS A 276 16.56 2.48 14.72
CA LYS A 276 16.99 1.10 14.93
C LYS A 276 16.02 0.15 14.21
N LYS A 277 14.89 -0.16 14.86
CA LYS A 277 13.82 -1.00 14.32
C LYS A 277 12.80 -0.18 13.53
N ILE A 278 12.46 1.01 14.02
CA ILE A 278 11.46 1.88 13.40
C ILE A 278 12.14 2.76 12.35
N SER A 279 11.74 2.57 11.09
CA SER A 279 12.17 3.42 9.97
C SER A 279 11.23 4.61 9.80
N LEU A 280 11.79 5.79 9.63
CA LEU A 280 11.06 7.04 9.38
C LEU A 280 11.58 7.71 8.12
N SER A 281 10.68 8.05 7.20
CA SER A 281 11.03 8.88 6.04
C SER A 281 11.24 10.34 6.46
N LYS A 282 12.36 10.94 6.04
CA LYS A 282 12.60 12.38 6.21
C LYS A 282 11.68 13.26 5.36
N THR A 283 10.91 12.70 4.43
CA THR A 283 9.96 13.46 3.61
C THR A 283 8.54 13.45 4.16
N GLU A 284 8.24 12.60 5.16
CA GLU A 284 6.95 12.57 5.84
C GLU A 284 6.78 13.73 6.84
N HIS A 285 5.61 14.37 6.83
CA HIS A 285 5.30 15.53 7.70
C HIS A 285 5.20 15.23 9.20
N SER A 286 5.23 13.96 9.59
CA SER A 286 5.05 13.54 10.99
C SER A 286 6.35 13.08 11.67
N SER A 287 7.46 12.98 10.93
CA SER A 287 8.68 12.31 11.40
C SER A 287 9.35 13.03 12.57
N ASP A 288 9.44 14.37 12.51
CA ASP A 288 9.92 15.25 13.58
C ASP A 288 9.08 15.18 14.87
N GLN A 289 7.84 14.72 14.78
CA GLN A 289 6.93 14.61 15.93
C GLN A 289 6.94 13.20 16.53
N VAL A 290 7.01 12.17 15.68
CA VAL A 290 6.98 10.75 16.09
C VAL A 290 8.29 10.31 16.75
N ILE A 291 9.40 11.02 16.54
CA ILE A 291 10.65 10.74 17.25
C ILE A 291 10.55 10.91 18.76
N LYS A 292 9.59 11.68 19.26
CA LYS A 292 9.38 11.97 20.69
C LYS A 292 8.55 10.86 21.35
N PRO A 293 8.67 10.64 22.67
CA PRO A 293 7.77 9.76 23.42
C PRO A 293 6.32 10.23 23.31
N ILE A 294 5.37 9.35 23.63
CA ILE A 294 3.94 9.70 23.67
C ILE A 294 3.73 10.89 24.62
N ASN A 295 3.12 11.97 24.11
CA ASN A 295 3.06 13.26 24.81
C ASN A 295 1.81 14.07 24.44
N LEU A 296 1.58 15.14 25.21
CA LEU A 296 0.37 15.97 25.13
C LEU A 296 0.56 17.27 24.31
N GLU A 297 1.76 17.54 23.77
CA GLU A 297 2.07 18.82 23.12
C GLU A 297 1.10 19.17 21.98
N ALA A 298 0.51 18.18 21.30
CA ALA A 298 -0.34 18.39 20.15
C ALA A 298 -1.85 18.34 20.46
N LEU A 299 -2.24 18.04 21.69
CA LEU A 299 -3.63 17.73 22.04
C LEU A 299 -4.55 18.94 21.83
N THR A 300 -4.15 20.11 22.33
CA THR A 300 -4.98 21.32 22.36
C THR A 300 -4.41 22.50 21.56
N LYS A 301 -3.38 22.27 20.72
CA LYS A 301 -2.72 23.32 19.91
C LYS A 301 -3.65 24.09 18.97
N TRP A 302 -4.83 23.57 18.68
CA TRP A 302 -5.81 24.22 17.81
C TRP A 302 -6.66 25.29 18.52
N VAL A 303 -6.73 25.24 19.87
CA VAL A 303 -7.56 26.15 20.67
C VAL A 303 -7.11 27.59 20.44
N GLY A 304 -8.06 28.48 20.17
CA GLY A 304 -7.80 29.89 19.86
C GLY A 304 -7.37 30.19 18.42
N HIS A 305 -7.21 29.18 17.55
CA HIS A 305 -6.80 29.37 16.15
C HIS A 305 -7.92 29.19 15.11
N MET A 306 -9.11 28.74 15.54
CA MET A 306 -10.27 28.64 14.66
C MET A 306 -10.95 30.01 14.52
N PRO A 307 -11.26 30.47 13.30
CA PRO A 307 -12.01 31.72 13.11
C PRO A 307 -13.36 31.71 13.83
N ALA A 308 -13.74 32.82 14.45
CA ALA A 308 -14.95 32.91 15.29
C ALA A 308 -16.24 32.64 14.50
N ASP A 309 -16.30 33.10 13.25
CA ASP A 309 -17.41 32.85 12.31
C ASP A 309 -17.55 31.36 11.98
N VAL A 310 -16.44 30.64 11.82
CA VAL A 310 -16.44 29.19 11.58
C VAL A 310 -16.98 28.41 12.78
N LYS A 311 -16.72 28.89 14.01
CA LYS A 311 -17.19 28.25 15.24
C LYS A 311 -18.71 28.12 15.27
N HIS A 312 -19.43 29.17 14.88
CA HIS A 312 -20.90 29.17 14.86
C HIS A 312 -21.49 28.20 13.83
N GLU A 313 -20.72 27.84 12.80
CA GLU A 313 -21.13 26.92 11.74
C GLU A 313 -20.65 25.48 11.98
N LEU A 314 -19.91 25.20 13.06
CA LEU A 314 -19.14 23.97 13.23
C LEU A 314 -20.00 22.69 13.11
N ASP A 315 -21.20 22.70 13.70
CA ASP A 315 -22.14 21.59 13.64
C ASP A 315 -22.69 21.31 12.24
N THR A 316 -22.76 22.36 11.40
CA THR A 316 -23.18 22.25 10.00
C THR A 316 -22.02 21.81 9.12
N LEU A 317 -20.81 22.33 9.37
CA LEU A 317 -19.62 22.04 8.58
C LEU A 317 -19.08 20.63 8.85
N ALA A 318 -19.13 20.18 10.10
CA ALA A 318 -18.56 18.93 10.56
C ALA A 318 -19.46 18.19 11.58
N PRO A 319 -20.68 17.78 11.20
CA PRO A 319 -21.62 17.06 12.09
C PRO A 319 -21.05 15.77 12.69
N MET A 320 -20.04 15.16 12.06
CA MET A 320 -19.35 13.99 12.60
C MET A 320 -18.65 14.27 13.93
N LEU A 321 -18.28 15.52 14.25
CA LEU A 321 -17.72 15.86 15.56
C LEU A 321 -18.65 15.42 16.70
N LYS A 322 -19.92 15.85 16.65
CA LYS A 322 -20.94 15.44 17.64
C LYS A 322 -21.17 13.93 17.65
N LYS A 323 -21.29 13.31 16.47
CA LYS A 323 -21.48 11.85 16.35
C LYS A 323 -20.32 11.05 16.95
N LEU A 324 -19.11 11.61 16.94
CA LEU A 324 -17.89 11.02 17.49
C LEU A 324 -17.62 11.44 18.94
N GLY A 325 -18.55 12.17 19.58
CA GLY A 325 -18.43 12.57 20.98
C GLY A 325 -17.57 13.80 21.24
N TYR A 326 -17.17 14.56 20.21
CA TYR A 326 -16.46 15.82 20.40
C TYR A 326 -17.44 16.95 20.70
N ASP A 327 -17.25 17.63 21.82
CA ASP A 327 -18.04 18.82 22.16
C ASP A 327 -17.70 19.97 21.20
N THR A 328 -18.73 20.49 20.52
CA THR A 328 -18.64 21.59 19.56
C THR A 328 -19.04 22.94 20.14
N GLN A 329 -19.57 22.97 21.37
CA GLN A 329 -20.06 24.18 22.03
C GLN A 329 -18.96 24.85 22.86
N SER A 330 -18.10 24.08 23.53
CA SER A 330 -16.98 24.60 24.31
C SER A 330 -15.75 24.90 23.45
N ASP A 331 -15.05 25.99 23.78
CA ASP A 331 -13.69 26.28 23.28
C ASP A 331 -12.61 25.49 24.02
N VAL A 332 -12.93 24.99 25.22
CA VAL A 332 -12.03 24.19 26.04
C VAL A 332 -12.42 22.72 25.85
N PRO A 333 -11.66 21.95 25.06
CA PRO A 333 -11.95 20.54 24.89
C PRO A 333 -11.66 19.77 26.18
N ASN A 334 -12.61 18.93 26.59
CA ASN A 334 -12.39 17.93 27.63
C ASN A 334 -12.16 16.57 27.00
N TYR A 335 -10.89 16.22 26.78
CA TYR A 335 -10.52 14.92 26.21
C TYR A 335 -10.28 13.83 27.25
N GLY A 336 -10.23 14.18 28.55
CA GLY A 336 -9.89 13.29 29.65
C GLY A 336 -8.58 13.65 30.36
N VAL A 337 -8.16 12.76 31.26
CA VAL A 337 -6.97 12.94 32.11
C VAL A 337 -5.86 12.01 31.65
N ALA A 338 -4.64 12.53 31.61
CA ALA A 338 -3.46 11.78 31.20
C ALA A 338 -2.98 10.83 32.30
N ASP A 339 -2.52 9.64 31.92
CA ASP A 339 -1.83 8.70 32.81
C ASP A 339 -0.48 9.27 33.27
N GLN A 340 -0.01 8.83 34.44
CA GLN A 340 1.26 9.27 35.02
C GLN A 340 2.44 9.11 34.06
N LEU A 341 2.50 8.00 33.32
CA LEU A 341 3.51 7.76 32.27
C LEU A 341 3.62 8.92 31.29
N VAL A 342 2.50 9.49 30.86
CA VAL A 342 2.48 10.58 29.87
C VAL A 342 2.91 11.90 30.53
N LEU A 343 2.55 12.12 31.79
CA LEU A 343 3.03 13.28 32.55
C LEU A 343 4.54 13.22 32.76
N ASP A 344 5.08 12.03 33.03
CA ASP A 344 6.52 11.80 33.15
C ASP A 344 7.23 12.03 31.82
N ASN A 345 6.67 11.54 30.71
CA ASN A 345 7.17 11.84 29.36
C ASN A 345 7.18 13.36 29.08
N MET A 346 6.14 14.09 29.51
CA MET A 346 6.09 15.55 29.37
C MET A 346 7.16 16.26 30.19
N ASN A 347 7.47 15.78 31.39
CA ASN A 347 8.55 16.33 32.21
C ASN A 347 9.92 16.04 31.57
N ALA A 348 10.17 14.80 31.15
CA ALA A 348 11.39 14.42 30.46
C ALA A 348 11.61 15.20 29.15
N LEU A 349 10.54 15.49 28.39
CA LEU A 349 10.59 16.34 27.20
C LEU A 349 11.02 17.78 27.53
N LYS A 350 10.53 18.34 28.63
CA LYS A 350 10.89 19.70 29.07
C LYS A 350 12.32 19.77 29.57
N GLU A 351 12.74 18.82 30.41
CA GLU A 351 14.11 18.72 30.94
C GLU A 351 15.13 18.54 29.82
N ASN A 352 14.78 17.78 28.77
CA ASN A 352 15.66 17.46 27.65
C ASN A 352 15.27 18.19 26.36
N ALA A 353 14.68 19.39 26.46
CA ALA A 353 14.13 20.09 25.30
C ALA A 353 15.15 20.34 24.18
N ALA A 354 16.41 20.66 24.54
CA ALA A 354 17.48 20.89 23.57
C ALA A 354 17.76 19.65 22.71
N PHE A 355 17.90 18.49 23.36
CA PHE A 355 18.11 17.20 22.70
C PHE A 355 16.96 16.87 21.74
N TRP A 356 15.71 17.00 22.21
CA TRP A 356 14.55 16.69 21.38
C TRP A 356 14.36 17.64 20.21
N ASN A 357 14.69 18.93 20.39
CA ASN A 357 14.66 19.90 19.31
C ASN A 357 15.75 19.63 18.25
N GLU A 358 16.94 19.23 18.65
CA GLU A 358 17.99 18.83 17.71
C GLU A 358 17.63 17.56 16.95
N LYS A 359 17.18 16.52 17.66
CA LYS A 359 16.68 15.28 17.05
C LYS A 359 15.53 15.57 16.09
N ALA A 360 14.61 16.46 16.44
CA ALA A 360 13.51 16.87 15.55
C ALA A 360 14.01 17.53 14.27
N LYS A 361 15.05 18.37 14.32
CA LYS A 361 15.66 18.99 13.12
C LYS A 361 16.26 17.95 12.17
N MET A 362 16.84 16.87 12.69
CA MET A 362 17.42 15.79 11.86
C MET A 362 16.36 15.02 11.05
N TYR A 363 15.14 14.94 11.58
CA TYR A 363 14.00 14.26 10.96
C TYR A 363 12.97 15.23 10.36
N ALA A 364 13.22 16.54 10.47
CA ALA A 364 12.39 17.56 9.85
C ALA A 364 12.49 17.43 8.33
N ARG A 365 11.36 17.71 7.67
CA ARG A 365 11.28 17.66 6.22
C ARG A 365 12.24 18.65 5.59
N GLN A 366 13.28 18.14 4.93
CA GLN A 366 14.15 18.94 4.09
C GLN A 366 13.41 19.22 2.78
N LEU A 367 13.02 20.47 2.56
CA LEU A 367 12.58 20.90 1.24
C LEU A 367 13.81 20.92 0.31
N PRO A 368 13.73 20.40 -0.92
CA PRO A 368 14.84 20.50 -1.85
C PRO A 368 15.23 21.98 -2.01
N ASN A 369 16.52 22.29 -1.86
CA ASN A 369 17.05 23.62 -2.12
C ASN A 369 16.72 23.98 -3.58
N ASN A 370 15.91 25.02 -3.74
CA ASN A 370 15.44 25.49 -5.04
C ASN A 370 16.53 26.35 -5.73
N THR A 371 17.78 25.87 -5.78
CA THR A 371 18.92 26.62 -6.32
C THR A 371 19.35 26.21 -7.74
N ASN A 372 18.66 25.29 -8.43
CA ASN A 372 19.09 24.84 -9.77
C ASN A 372 18.01 24.88 -10.87
N LEU A 373 16.93 25.66 -10.72
CA LEU A 373 15.89 25.77 -11.75
C LEU A 373 15.90 27.08 -12.56
N SER A 374 16.95 27.90 -12.46
CA SER A 374 17.08 29.16 -13.23
C SER A 374 18.13 29.14 -14.35
N GLN A 375 18.63 27.97 -14.76
CA GLN A 375 19.52 27.86 -15.92
C GLN A 375 19.23 26.58 -16.73
N ASN A 376 18.16 26.59 -17.53
CA ASN A 376 18.07 25.78 -18.78
C ASN A 376 16.79 26.06 -19.57
N HIS A 377 16.49 27.33 -19.82
CA HIS A 377 15.58 27.72 -20.91
C HIS A 377 16.33 28.49 -21.98
N SER A 378 17.15 27.76 -22.74
CA SER A 378 17.54 28.16 -24.08
C SER A 378 17.95 26.92 -24.86
N SER A 379 17.00 26.41 -25.66
CA SER A 379 17.18 25.64 -26.91
C SER A 379 16.21 24.47 -26.98
N THR A 380 15.00 24.73 -27.48
CA THR A 380 14.23 23.69 -28.17
C THR A 380 14.06 24.16 -29.60
N ARG A 381 14.96 23.67 -30.46
CA ARG A 381 14.91 23.83 -31.90
C ARG A 381 13.81 22.91 -32.43
N LEU A 382 12.96 23.49 -33.28
CA LEU A 382 12.01 22.84 -34.16
C LEU A 382 12.55 21.54 -34.78
N ILE A 383 11.73 20.48 -34.76
CA ILE A 383 11.75 19.44 -35.80
C ILE A 383 10.29 19.15 -36.18
N ARG A 384 10.06 19.17 -37.49
CA ARG A 384 8.82 18.95 -38.24
C ARG A 384 8.22 17.57 -38.03
#